data_AF-A0A1H5WHN2-F1
#
_entry.id   AF-A0A1H5WHN2-F1
#
_cell.length_a   1.000
_cell.length_b   1.000
_cell.length_c   1.000
_cell.angle_alpha   90.00
_cell.angle_beta   90.00
_cell.angle_gamma   90.00
#
_symmetry.space_group_name_H-M   'P 1'
#
loop_
_entity.id
_entity.type
_entity.pdbx_description
1 polymer ?
#
loop_
_entity_poly.entity_id
_entity_poly.type
_entity_poly.pdbx_seq_one_letter_code
_entity_poly.pdbx_strand_id
1 'polypeptide(L)'
;MGNEKIDFVITWGSNDDPEWKKQYEYYSAKAGRTVDSSIYRYRDWDMLYFLFRGIEKFAPWVNKVYFVTNANPPKWMNTKHPKLIVLNDKDIVPSQYMPTFSCFPIEFNFHRIEGLSDKFVYFCDDMFIIDNVFPTHFFRNGLPCDMAIMSAVCHSKANVYDNCCFMAKALVNQYFEKTKVVKKNIFKWYPPSIPWVVKANLRYLRLPHFPGFSLNHLPQIYLKKTYDEIWKCCGEELARTCESKFRSYGDVSPTLIRYWQLASGNFTPCNVYKYGKVFYLCDKNISESVDCICHQKKKLICLNDGDHVTHFDEYKERLIKAFEQILPNKCGFEL
;
A
#
# COMPACT_ATOMS: atom_id res chain seq x y z
N MET A 1 13.38 -8.82 24.90
CA MET A 1 12.08 -8.78 24.19
C MET A 1 12.25 -9.67 22.97
N GLY A 2 11.47 -10.74 22.84
CA GLY A 2 11.60 -11.70 21.74
C GLY A 2 11.51 -10.98 20.38
N ASN A 3 12.30 -11.45 19.42
CA ASN A 3 12.36 -10.91 18.06
C ASN A 3 11.02 -11.22 17.35
N GLU A 4 10.01 -10.36 17.53
CA GLU A 4 8.70 -10.56 16.92
C GLU A 4 8.82 -10.55 15.40
N LYS A 5 8.27 -11.58 14.76
CA LYS A 5 8.31 -11.75 13.30
C LYS A 5 7.55 -10.62 12.62
N ILE A 6 8.15 -10.08 11.58
CA ILE A 6 7.53 -9.12 10.67
C ILE A 6 7.66 -9.68 9.26
N ASP A 7 6.53 -9.82 8.61
CA ASP A 7 6.44 -10.32 7.23
C ASP A 7 6.21 -9.16 6.26
N PHE A 8 6.62 -9.36 5.00
CA PHE A 8 6.25 -8.48 3.91
C PHE A 8 5.21 -9.16 3.03
N VAL A 9 4.18 -8.41 2.62
CA VAL A 9 3.20 -8.82 1.62
C VAL A 9 3.42 -7.92 0.40
N ILE A 10 3.60 -8.52 -0.76
CA ILE A 10 3.82 -7.81 -2.02
C ILE A 10 2.72 -8.21 -2.99
N THR A 11 2.02 -7.25 -3.58
CA THR A 11 1.09 -7.52 -4.68
C THR A 11 1.70 -7.09 -6.00
N TRP A 12 1.50 -7.91 -7.03
CA TRP A 12 1.82 -7.55 -8.42
C TRP A 12 0.73 -8.09 -9.33
N GLY A 13 0.24 -7.23 -10.22
CA GLY A 13 -0.76 -7.58 -11.21
C GLY A 13 -0.13 -7.70 -12.58
N SER A 14 -0.36 -8.81 -13.28
CA SER A 14 0.01 -8.97 -14.69
C SER A 14 -1.21 -9.22 -15.55
N ASN A 15 -1.16 -8.71 -16.77
CA ASN A 15 -2.17 -8.98 -17.77
C ASN A 15 -1.73 -10.08 -18.75
N ASP A 16 -0.64 -10.82 -18.52
CA ASP A 16 -0.07 -11.75 -19.51
C ASP A 16 -0.92 -13.00 -19.79
N ASP A 17 -1.77 -13.41 -18.84
CA ASP A 17 -2.62 -14.60 -18.96
C ASP A 17 -3.76 -14.37 -19.98
N PRO A 18 -3.83 -15.16 -21.08
CA PRO A 18 -4.89 -15.04 -22.08
C PRO A 18 -6.32 -15.21 -21.52
N GLU A 19 -6.51 -16.10 -20.54
CA GLU A 19 -7.83 -16.31 -19.94
C GLU A 19 -8.22 -15.11 -19.07
N TRP A 20 -7.25 -14.56 -18.33
CA TRP A 20 -7.44 -13.30 -17.60
C TRP A 20 -7.83 -12.16 -18.54
N LYS A 21 -7.13 -11.99 -19.68
CA LYS A 21 -7.45 -10.95 -20.68
C LYS A 21 -8.87 -11.08 -21.21
N LYS A 22 -9.28 -12.30 -21.57
CA LYS A 22 -10.64 -12.57 -22.06
C LYS A 22 -11.71 -12.19 -21.04
N GLN A 23 -11.50 -12.53 -19.76
CA GLN A 23 -12.40 -12.13 -18.69
C GLN A 23 -12.40 -10.61 -18.50
N TYR A 24 -11.23 -9.99 -18.49
CA TYR A 24 -11.08 -8.53 -18.36
C TYR A 24 -11.84 -7.79 -19.46
N GLU A 25 -11.67 -8.18 -20.72
CA GLU A 25 -12.35 -7.58 -21.88
C GLU A 25 -13.87 -7.72 -21.75
N TYR A 26 -14.35 -8.90 -21.36
CA TYR A 26 -15.77 -9.17 -21.17
C TYR A 26 -16.41 -8.26 -20.11
N TYR A 27 -15.76 -8.11 -18.95
CA TYR A 27 -16.30 -7.28 -17.87
C TYR A 27 -16.07 -5.78 -18.10
N SER A 28 -14.92 -5.39 -18.67
CA SER A 28 -14.61 -3.97 -18.94
C SER A 28 -15.51 -3.38 -20.03
N ALA A 29 -15.91 -4.18 -21.03
CA ALA A 29 -16.91 -3.76 -22.03
C ALA A 29 -18.28 -3.43 -21.43
N LYS A 30 -18.57 -3.92 -20.21
CA LYS A 30 -19.81 -3.65 -19.47
C LYS A 30 -19.63 -2.59 -18.39
N ALA A 31 -18.41 -2.07 -18.20
CA ALA A 31 -18.11 -1.09 -17.17
C ALA A 31 -18.75 0.26 -17.50
N GLY A 32 -19.45 0.85 -16.54
CA GLY A 32 -20.00 2.20 -16.65
C GLY A 32 -18.93 3.27 -16.43
N ARG A 33 -19.30 4.55 -16.61
CA ARG A 33 -18.39 5.70 -16.42
C ARG A 33 -17.91 5.92 -14.97
N THR A 34 -18.50 5.24 -14.00
CA THR A 34 -18.18 5.34 -12.57
C THR A 34 -17.21 4.26 -12.10
N VAL A 35 -16.56 3.57 -13.04
CA VAL A 35 -15.73 2.39 -12.81
C VAL A 35 -14.33 2.66 -13.35
N ASP A 36 -13.29 2.32 -12.58
CA ASP A 36 -11.89 2.36 -13.02
C ASP A 36 -11.51 1.01 -13.64
N SER A 37 -11.69 0.91 -14.96
CA SER A 37 -11.26 -0.23 -15.78
C SER A 37 -10.07 0.15 -16.68
N SER A 38 -9.16 0.99 -16.18
CA SER A 38 -7.99 1.42 -16.93
C SER A 38 -6.96 0.30 -17.04
N ILE A 39 -6.56 -0.05 -18.27
CA ILE A 39 -5.54 -1.08 -18.53
C ILE A 39 -4.15 -0.67 -18.01
N TYR A 40 -3.91 0.64 -17.84
CA TYR A 40 -2.64 1.15 -17.30
C TYR A 40 -2.33 0.64 -15.90
N ARG A 41 -3.34 0.15 -15.16
CA ARG A 41 -3.18 -0.50 -13.86
C ARG A 41 -2.37 -1.81 -13.90
N TYR A 42 -2.13 -2.36 -15.08
CA TYR A 42 -1.38 -3.61 -15.31
C TYR A 42 -0.09 -3.38 -16.11
N ARG A 43 0.37 -2.13 -16.22
CA ARG A 43 1.59 -1.78 -16.95
C ARG A 43 2.82 -2.10 -16.11
N ASP A 44 3.70 -2.96 -16.64
CA ASP A 44 4.94 -3.34 -15.98
C ASP A 44 6.11 -2.38 -16.31
N TRP A 45 6.79 -1.91 -15.26
CA TRP A 45 7.99 -1.10 -15.35
C TRP A 45 9.29 -1.93 -15.44
N ASP A 46 9.22 -3.26 -15.40
CA ASP A 46 10.38 -4.17 -15.30
C ASP A 46 11.30 -3.79 -14.14
N MET A 47 10.74 -3.38 -13.01
CA MET A 47 11.49 -2.99 -11.81
C MET A 47 11.22 -3.86 -10.59
N LEU A 48 10.24 -4.78 -10.65
CA LEU A 48 9.83 -5.57 -9.50
C LEU A 48 10.99 -6.33 -8.83
N TYR A 49 11.95 -6.85 -9.60
CA TYR A 49 13.13 -7.52 -9.03
C TYR A 49 14.00 -6.59 -8.17
N PHE A 50 14.01 -5.27 -8.41
CA PHE A 50 14.71 -4.31 -7.55
C PHE A 50 14.07 -4.19 -6.17
N LEU A 51 12.75 -4.35 -6.03
CA LEU A 51 12.12 -4.44 -4.72
C LEU A 51 12.65 -5.67 -3.96
N PHE A 52 12.74 -6.84 -4.60
CA PHE A 52 13.26 -8.05 -3.97
C PHE A 52 14.77 -7.96 -3.64
N ARG A 53 15.58 -7.41 -4.55
CA ARG A 53 16.99 -7.10 -4.28
C ARG A 53 17.14 -6.15 -3.10
N GLY A 54 16.28 -5.12 -3.02
CA GLY A 54 16.22 -4.18 -1.92
C GLY A 54 15.84 -4.85 -0.60
N ILE A 55 14.87 -5.78 -0.61
CA ILE A 55 14.50 -6.57 0.57
C ILE A 55 15.67 -7.39 1.10
N GLU A 56 16.35 -8.15 0.23
CA GLU A 56 17.47 -8.99 0.65
C GLU A 56 18.63 -8.15 1.20
N LYS A 57 18.98 -7.06 0.50
CA LYS A 57 20.13 -6.22 0.86
C LYS A 57 19.86 -5.33 2.08
N PHE A 58 18.70 -4.69 2.14
CA PHE A 58 18.41 -3.59 3.07
C PHE A 58 17.41 -3.95 4.17
N ALA A 59 16.73 -5.10 4.08
CA ALA A 59 15.81 -5.60 5.09
C ALA A 59 16.02 -7.11 5.39
N PRO A 60 17.25 -7.60 5.60
CA PRO A 60 17.53 -9.03 5.75
C PRO A 60 16.86 -9.66 6.99
N TRP A 61 16.40 -8.86 7.94
CA TRP A 61 15.66 -9.27 9.13
C TRP A 61 14.23 -9.74 8.84
N VAL A 62 13.67 -9.48 7.64
CA VAL A 62 12.32 -9.91 7.28
C VAL A 62 12.17 -11.42 7.49
N ASN A 63 11.04 -11.85 8.05
CA ASN A 63 10.77 -13.25 8.31
C ASN A 63 10.37 -13.98 7.02
N LYS A 64 9.22 -13.63 6.45
CA LYS A 64 8.73 -14.14 5.16
C LYS A 64 8.31 -13.00 4.24
N VAL A 65 8.41 -13.26 2.94
CA VAL A 65 7.89 -12.41 1.87
C VAL A 65 6.79 -13.19 1.17
N TYR A 66 5.55 -12.74 1.31
CA TYR A 66 4.38 -13.28 0.64
C TYR A 66 4.16 -12.49 -0.65
N PHE A 67 4.39 -13.13 -1.79
CA PHE A 67 4.19 -12.55 -3.11
C PHE A 67 2.85 -13.01 -3.66
N VAL A 68 1.90 -12.08 -3.78
CA VAL A 68 0.53 -12.31 -4.22
C VAL A 68 0.36 -11.80 -5.63
N THR A 69 -0.09 -12.67 -6.55
CA THR A 69 -0.27 -12.33 -7.97
C THR A 69 -1.48 -13.02 -8.56
N ASN A 70 -2.09 -12.41 -9.58
CA ASN A 70 -3.14 -13.02 -10.38
C ASN A 70 -2.60 -13.94 -11.49
N ALA A 71 -1.29 -13.95 -11.71
CA ALA A 71 -0.61 -14.63 -12.82
C ALA A 71 0.47 -15.62 -12.34
N ASN A 72 1.14 -16.27 -13.28
CA ASN A 72 2.37 -17.01 -12.96
C ASN A 72 3.45 -16.04 -12.43
N PRO A 73 4.29 -16.47 -11.47
CA PRO A 73 5.39 -15.63 -11.00
C PRO A 73 6.35 -15.29 -12.16
N PRO A 74 7.00 -14.11 -12.11
CA PRO A 74 7.96 -13.71 -13.14
C PRO A 74 9.07 -14.77 -13.36
N LYS A 75 9.49 -14.96 -14.61
CA LYS A 75 10.48 -16.01 -14.98
C LYS A 75 11.83 -15.89 -14.26
N TRP A 76 12.19 -14.69 -13.80
CA TRP A 76 13.43 -14.45 -13.06
C TRP A 76 13.34 -14.89 -11.60
N MET A 77 12.13 -15.11 -11.06
CA MET A 77 11.91 -15.31 -9.63
C MET A 77 12.26 -16.73 -9.18
N ASN A 78 13.11 -16.83 -8.15
CA ASN A 78 13.43 -18.08 -7.48
C ASN A 78 12.33 -18.45 -6.49
N THR A 79 11.32 -19.18 -6.97
CA THR A 79 10.19 -19.66 -6.14
C THR A 79 10.58 -20.66 -5.04
N LYS A 80 11.83 -21.14 -5.03
CA LYS A 80 12.37 -22.04 -3.98
C LYS A 80 13.09 -21.29 -2.88
N HIS A 81 13.18 -19.96 -2.94
CA HIS A 81 13.86 -19.17 -1.92
C HIS A 81 13.20 -19.38 -0.53
N PRO A 82 13.95 -19.69 0.53
CA PRO A 82 13.38 -20.14 1.81
C PRO A 82 12.52 -19.08 2.52
N LYS A 83 12.67 -17.79 2.19
CA LYS A 83 11.82 -16.72 2.72
C LYS A 83 10.63 -16.37 1.84
N LEU A 84 10.58 -16.85 0.59
CA LEU A 84 9.53 -16.50 -0.37
C LEU A 84 8.37 -17.49 -0.26
N ILE A 85 7.14 -16.97 -0.28
CA ILE A 85 5.91 -17.73 -0.43
C ILE A 85 5.14 -17.08 -1.57
N VAL A 86 4.93 -17.80 -2.67
CA VAL A 86 4.18 -17.32 -3.83
C VAL A 86 2.74 -17.81 -3.69
N LEU A 87 1.78 -16.89 -3.82
CA LEU A 87 0.35 -17.15 -3.69
C LEU A 87 -0.38 -16.62 -4.92
N ASN A 88 -1.36 -17.38 -5.40
CA ASN A 88 -2.32 -16.83 -6.34
C ASN A 88 -3.34 -16.00 -5.55
N ASP A 89 -3.83 -14.90 -6.12
CA ASP A 89 -4.86 -14.07 -5.48
C ASP A 89 -6.15 -14.86 -5.16
N LYS A 90 -6.49 -15.88 -5.97
CA LYS A 90 -7.59 -16.84 -5.74
C LYS A 90 -7.41 -17.70 -4.48
N ASP A 91 -6.19 -17.86 -3.97
CA ASP A 91 -5.92 -18.63 -2.75
C ASP A 91 -6.25 -17.82 -1.49
N ILE A 92 -6.36 -16.50 -1.61
CA ILE A 92 -6.55 -15.57 -0.49
C ILE A 92 -7.96 -14.96 -0.53
N VAL A 93 -8.42 -14.62 -1.73
CA VAL A 93 -9.73 -14.01 -1.96
C VAL A 93 -10.80 -15.10 -2.06
N PRO A 94 -11.86 -15.05 -1.24
CA PRO A 94 -12.97 -16.01 -1.33
C PRO A 94 -13.54 -16.13 -2.74
N SER A 95 -13.82 -17.37 -3.17
CA SER A 95 -14.22 -17.69 -4.54
C SER A 95 -15.47 -16.94 -5.00
N GLN A 96 -16.40 -16.58 -4.10
CA GLN A 96 -17.58 -15.80 -4.46
C GLN A 96 -17.27 -14.38 -4.95
N TYR A 97 -16.10 -13.84 -4.61
CA TYR A 97 -15.66 -12.50 -5.04
C TYR A 97 -14.91 -12.54 -6.38
N MET A 98 -14.56 -13.73 -6.87
CA MET A 98 -13.81 -13.90 -8.11
C MET A 98 -14.71 -13.96 -9.36
N PRO A 99 -14.19 -13.61 -10.56
CA PRO A 99 -12.92 -12.92 -10.78
C PRO A 99 -12.99 -11.47 -10.26
N THR A 100 -11.84 -10.87 -9.97
CA THR A 100 -11.71 -9.43 -9.69
C THR A 100 -10.52 -8.85 -10.45
N PHE A 101 -10.63 -7.57 -10.80
CA PHE A 101 -9.62 -6.77 -11.48
C PHE A 101 -9.26 -5.52 -10.65
N SER A 102 -9.58 -5.56 -9.36
CA SER A 102 -9.27 -4.53 -8.38
C SER A 102 -8.31 -5.11 -7.34
N CYS A 103 -7.38 -4.29 -6.84
CA CYS A 103 -6.58 -4.68 -5.69
C CYS A 103 -7.39 -4.72 -4.38
N PHE A 104 -8.57 -4.11 -4.32
CA PHE A 104 -9.32 -3.97 -3.07
C PHE A 104 -9.71 -5.32 -2.44
N PRO A 105 -10.27 -6.29 -3.19
CA PRO A 105 -10.61 -7.57 -2.60
C PRO A 105 -9.36 -8.33 -2.16
N ILE A 106 -8.24 -8.19 -2.88
CA ILE A 106 -6.96 -8.79 -2.51
C ILE A 106 -6.46 -8.20 -1.18
N GLU A 107 -6.39 -6.87 -1.09
CA GLU A 107 -5.90 -6.16 0.09
C GLU A 107 -6.76 -6.42 1.32
N PHE A 108 -8.09 -6.38 1.22
CA PHE A 108 -8.98 -6.66 2.36
C PHE A 108 -8.86 -8.09 2.90
N ASN A 109 -8.31 -9.03 2.13
CA ASN A 109 -8.21 -10.42 2.50
C ASN A 109 -6.80 -10.87 2.91
N PHE A 110 -5.80 -9.97 3.04
CA PHE A 110 -4.45 -10.34 3.47
C PHE A 110 -4.39 -11.11 4.80
N HIS A 111 -5.26 -10.80 5.76
CA HIS A 111 -5.34 -11.55 7.03
C HIS A 111 -5.69 -13.04 6.86
N ARG A 112 -6.21 -13.46 5.70
CA ARG A 112 -6.50 -14.87 5.39
C ARG A 112 -5.29 -15.64 4.88
N ILE A 113 -4.17 -14.96 4.58
CA ILE A 113 -2.93 -15.62 4.20
C ILE A 113 -2.49 -16.55 5.34
N GLU A 114 -2.39 -17.84 5.02
CA GLU A 114 -1.93 -18.85 5.97
C GLU A 114 -0.48 -18.59 6.39
N GLY A 115 -0.20 -18.65 7.69
CA GLY A 115 1.13 -18.41 8.24
C GLY A 115 1.56 -16.93 8.33
N LEU A 116 0.77 -15.98 7.81
CA LEU A 116 1.07 -14.56 7.92
C LEU A 116 1.09 -14.12 9.38
N SER A 117 2.19 -13.49 9.80
CA SER A 117 2.40 -12.97 11.15
C SER A 117 1.39 -11.87 11.48
N ASP A 118 1.17 -11.65 12.78
CA ASP A 118 0.29 -10.57 13.28
C ASP A 118 0.77 -9.16 12.88
N LYS A 119 2.04 -9.03 12.52
CA LYS A 119 2.69 -7.80 12.08
C LYS A 119 3.23 -8.00 10.68
N PHE A 120 2.80 -7.16 9.76
CA PHE A 120 3.31 -7.20 8.40
C PHE A 120 3.33 -5.82 7.76
N VAL A 121 4.12 -5.70 6.70
CA VAL A 121 4.23 -4.50 5.88
C VAL A 121 3.81 -4.85 4.45
N TYR A 122 2.87 -4.10 3.93
CA TYR A 122 2.37 -4.23 2.57
C TYR A 122 3.13 -3.29 1.63
N PHE A 123 3.58 -3.83 0.50
CA PHE A 123 4.15 -3.13 -0.63
C PHE A 123 3.30 -3.44 -1.87
N CYS A 124 2.88 -2.42 -2.61
CA CYS A 124 2.60 -2.62 -4.03
C CYS A 124 3.90 -2.57 -4.84
N ASP A 125 3.80 -2.88 -6.13
CA ASP A 125 4.91 -3.01 -7.06
C ASP A 125 5.60 -1.68 -7.43
N ASP A 126 5.00 -0.54 -7.10
CA ASP A 126 5.61 0.79 -7.24
C ASP A 126 6.44 1.23 -6.00
N MET A 127 6.52 0.41 -4.95
CA MET A 127 7.22 0.72 -3.71
C MET A 127 8.57 0.00 -3.61
N PHE A 128 9.62 0.70 -3.18
CA PHE A 128 10.99 0.17 -3.14
C PHE A 128 11.72 0.48 -1.83
N ILE A 129 12.62 -0.43 -1.46
CA ILE A 129 13.60 -0.22 -0.38
C ILE A 129 14.95 0.08 -1.04
N ILE A 130 15.45 1.30 -0.84
CA ILE A 130 16.69 1.77 -1.47
C ILE A 130 17.83 2.01 -0.48
N ASP A 131 17.61 1.83 0.82
CA ASP A 131 18.66 1.87 1.86
C ASP A 131 18.22 1.10 3.12
N ASN A 132 19.17 0.74 3.98
CA ASN A 132 18.99 -0.06 5.18
C ASN A 132 17.81 0.40 6.04
N VAL A 133 16.83 -0.50 6.21
CA VAL A 133 15.71 -0.33 7.12
C VAL A 133 15.81 -1.32 8.27
N PHE A 134 15.27 -0.95 9.44
CA PHE A 134 15.23 -1.77 10.64
C PHE A 134 13.78 -2.03 11.03
N PRO A 135 13.49 -3.11 11.81
CA PRO A 135 12.15 -3.36 12.34
C PRO A 135 11.51 -2.13 12.98
N THR A 136 12.32 -1.31 13.67
CA THR A 136 11.89 -0.08 14.37
C THR A 136 11.47 1.06 13.47
N HIS A 137 11.72 1.00 12.15
CA HIS A 137 11.12 1.91 11.20
C HIS A 137 9.64 1.58 10.95
N PHE A 138 9.25 0.31 11.10
CA PHE A 138 7.89 -0.18 10.84
C PHE A 138 7.10 -0.39 12.13
N PHE A 139 7.68 -1.01 13.16
CA PHE A 139 7.02 -1.30 14.42
C PHE A 139 7.83 -0.82 15.62
N ARG A 140 7.17 -0.13 16.55
CA ARG A 140 7.73 0.26 17.86
C ARG A 140 6.75 -0.09 18.96
N ASN A 141 7.22 -0.76 20.00
CA ASN A 141 6.40 -1.20 21.14
C ASN A 141 5.18 -2.02 20.69
N GLY A 142 5.36 -2.90 19.72
CA GLY A 142 4.27 -3.72 19.18
C GLY A 142 3.35 -3.03 18.16
N LEU A 143 3.48 -1.72 17.95
CA LEU A 143 2.54 -0.93 17.17
C LEU A 143 3.15 -0.39 15.86
N PRO A 144 2.36 -0.28 14.78
CA PRO A 144 2.73 0.38 13.53
C PRO A 144 3.27 1.80 13.74
N CYS A 145 4.38 2.13 13.10
CA CYS A 145 4.94 3.48 13.06
C CYS A 145 4.22 4.32 12.00
N ASP A 146 3.52 5.38 12.42
CA ASP A 146 2.72 6.20 11.49
C ASP A 146 2.50 7.62 12.01
N MET A 147 1.89 8.49 11.19
CA MET A 147 1.45 9.84 11.54
C MET A 147 -0.06 9.99 11.36
N ALA A 148 -0.74 10.36 12.45
CA ALA A 148 -2.13 10.76 12.39
C ALA A 148 -2.22 12.23 11.95
N ILE A 149 -2.34 12.48 10.65
CA ILE A 149 -2.54 13.82 10.09
C ILE A 149 -3.97 13.90 9.58
N MET A 150 -4.76 14.78 10.18
CA MET A 150 -6.06 15.17 9.67
C MET A 150 -5.87 16.01 8.41
N SER A 151 -6.55 15.63 7.35
CA SER A 151 -6.58 16.38 6.10
C SER A 151 -8.01 16.40 5.60
N ALA A 152 -8.47 17.55 5.10
CA ALA A 152 -9.64 17.54 4.25
C ALA A 152 -9.31 16.70 3.01
N VAL A 153 -10.15 15.72 2.69
CA VAL A 153 -10.05 15.03 1.41
C VAL A 153 -10.77 15.91 0.38
N CYS A 154 -10.00 16.56 -0.49
CA CYS A 154 -10.53 17.35 -1.59
C CYS A 154 -10.67 16.45 -2.81
N HIS A 155 -11.89 16.05 -3.13
CA HIS A 155 -12.17 15.07 -4.17
C HIS A 155 -12.40 15.77 -5.50
N SER A 156 -11.82 15.25 -6.57
CA SER A 156 -12.32 15.54 -7.91
C SER A 156 -13.42 14.53 -8.26
N LYS A 157 -14.47 14.98 -8.96
CA LYS A 157 -15.56 14.10 -9.42
C LYS A 157 -15.10 13.04 -10.42
N ALA A 158 -13.85 13.13 -10.90
CA ALA A 158 -13.28 12.29 -11.95
C ALA A 158 -12.45 11.11 -11.39
N ASN A 159 -12.09 11.11 -10.11
CA ASN A 159 -11.25 10.05 -9.54
C ASN A 159 -12.07 9.07 -8.69
N VAL A 160 -12.20 7.83 -9.16
CA VAL A 160 -12.87 6.72 -8.45
C VAL A 160 -12.24 6.49 -7.07
N TYR A 161 -10.90 6.48 -6.99
CA TYR A 161 -10.18 6.13 -5.77
C TYR A 161 -10.41 7.14 -4.64
N ASP A 162 -10.52 8.43 -4.98
CA ASP A 162 -10.85 9.47 -4.00
C ASP A 162 -12.21 9.18 -3.35
N ASN A 163 -13.22 8.80 -4.15
CA ASN A 163 -14.55 8.42 -3.62
C ASN A 163 -14.45 7.20 -2.69
N CYS A 164 -13.65 6.21 -3.04
CA CYS A 164 -13.45 5.04 -2.17
C CYS A 164 -12.77 5.41 -0.84
N CYS A 165 -11.87 6.39 -0.85
CA CYS A 165 -11.26 6.95 0.36
C CYS A 165 -12.27 7.76 1.20
N PHE A 166 -13.22 8.45 0.55
CA PHE A 166 -14.35 9.07 1.24
C PHE A 166 -15.18 8.04 2.01
N MET A 167 -15.50 6.91 1.37
CA MET A 167 -16.28 5.82 1.98
C MET A 167 -15.54 5.20 3.15
N ALA A 168 -14.23 4.95 3.01
CA ALA A 168 -13.38 4.50 4.13
C ALA A 168 -13.43 5.48 5.32
N LYS A 169 -13.31 6.78 5.08
CA LYS A 169 -13.44 7.81 6.13
C LYS A 169 -14.86 7.84 6.72
N ALA A 170 -15.91 7.67 5.92
CA ALA A 170 -17.30 7.64 6.41
C ALA A 170 -17.49 6.51 7.42
N LEU A 171 -17.00 5.30 7.12
CA LEU A 171 -17.02 4.17 8.05
C LEU A 171 -16.25 4.44 9.34
N VAL A 172 -15.07 5.06 9.27
CA VAL A 172 -14.34 5.45 10.49
C VAL A 172 -15.16 6.41 11.35
N ASN A 173 -15.82 7.41 10.75
CA ASN A 173 -16.66 8.35 11.51
C ASN A 173 -17.94 7.71 12.08
N GLN A 174 -18.42 6.61 11.51
CA GLN A 174 -19.53 5.83 12.04
C GLN A 174 -19.16 5.12 13.34
N TYR A 175 -17.93 4.62 13.46
CA TYR A 175 -17.48 3.84 14.63
C TYR A 175 -16.67 4.65 15.65
N PHE A 176 -16.11 5.79 15.27
CA PHE A 176 -15.21 6.57 16.12
C PHE A 176 -15.64 8.03 16.26
N GLU A 177 -15.89 8.43 17.51
CA GLU A 177 -16.06 9.85 17.86
C GLU A 177 -14.70 10.53 17.95
N LYS A 178 -14.38 11.40 16.98
CA LYS A 178 -13.08 12.09 16.88
C LYS A 178 -12.64 12.70 18.21
N THR A 179 -13.52 13.45 18.87
CA THR A 179 -13.17 14.16 20.11
C THR A 179 -12.75 13.20 21.22
N LYS A 180 -13.41 12.04 21.35
CA LYS A 180 -13.05 11.01 22.34
C LYS A 180 -11.72 10.35 21.99
N VAL A 181 -11.56 9.96 20.72
CA VAL A 181 -10.33 9.33 20.21
C VAL A 181 -9.11 10.23 20.43
N VAL A 182 -9.21 11.49 20.03
CA VAL A 182 -8.12 12.46 20.11
C VAL A 182 -7.78 12.78 21.56
N LYS A 183 -8.76 12.98 22.44
CA LYS A 183 -8.53 13.21 23.87
C LYS A 183 -7.81 12.01 24.52
N LYS A 184 -8.26 10.79 24.23
CA LYS A 184 -7.64 9.56 24.73
C LYS A 184 -6.20 9.37 24.24
N ASN A 185 -5.89 9.84 23.03
CA ASN A 185 -4.61 9.61 22.36
C ASN A 185 -3.86 10.92 22.07
N ILE A 186 -3.93 11.91 22.95
CA ILE A 186 -3.52 13.30 22.64
C ILE A 186 -2.09 13.41 22.12
N PHE A 187 -1.13 12.71 22.72
CA PHE A 187 0.27 12.73 22.29
C PHE A 187 0.52 11.98 20.98
N LYS A 188 -0.45 11.18 20.51
CA LYS A 188 -0.38 10.54 19.20
C LYS A 188 -0.90 11.42 18.07
N TRP A 189 -1.93 12.20 18.36
CA TRP A 189 -2.53 13.16 17.43
C TRP A 189 -1.81 14.52 17.43
N TYR A 190 -1.15 14.88 18.53
CA TYR A 190 -0.35 16.10 18.65
C TYR A 190 1.04 15.76 19.20
N PRO A 191 1.85 14.98 18.46
CA PRO A 191 3.18 14.56 18.93
C PRO A 191 4.14 15.76 18.94
N PRO A 192 4.72 16.14 20.09
CA PRO A 192 5.67 17.26 20.16
C PRO A 192 6.92 17.05 19.30
N SER A 193 7.31 15.80 19.09
CA SER A 193 8.43 15.41 18.23
C SER A 193 8.18 15.63 16.73
N ILE A 194 6.95 15.97 16.32
CA ILE A 194 6.59 16.24 14.91
C ILE A 194 5.71 17.50 14.83
N PRO A 195 6.27 18.71 15.06
CA PRO A 195 5.48 19.94 15.24
C PRO A 195 4.57 20.31 14.06
N TRP A 196 4.95 19.95 12.84
CA TRP A 196 4.13 20.23 11.66
C TRP A 196 2.85 19.39 11.60
N VAL A 197 2.84 18.18 12.19
CA VAL A 197 1.63 17.36 12.38
C VAL A 197 0.69 18.03 13.39
N VAL A 198 1.24 18.55 14.49
CA VAL A 198 0.48 19.34 15.47
C VAL A 198 -0.21 20.52 14.77
N LYS A 199 0.56 21.31 14.00
CA LYS A 199 0.03 22.44 13.22
C LYS A 199 -1.04 22.01 12.22
N ALA A 200 -0.87 20.88 11.54
CA ALA A 200 -1.87 20.32 10.63
C ALA A 200 -3.20 20.05 11.35
N ASN A 201 -3.14 19.36 12.47
CA ASN A 201 -4.33 18.88 13.21
C ASN A 201 -5.06 19.99 13.97
N LEU A 202 -4.37 21.05 14.40
CA LEU A 202 -4.99 22.19 15.09
C LEU A 202 -6.07 22.88 14.23
N ARG A 203 -5.92 22.86 12.89
CA ARG A 203 -6.91 23.41 11.95
C ARG A 203 -8.28 22.73 12.05
N TYR A 204 -8.31 21.48 12.51
CA TYR A 204 -9.51 20.64 12.53
C TYR A 204 -9.98 20.30 13.96
N LEU A 205 -9.41 20.95 14.98
CA LEU A 205 -9.70 20.67 16.39
C LEU A 205 -11.20 20.76 16.71
N ARG A 206 -11.87 21.80 16.18
CA ARG A 206 -13.29 22.10 16.46
C ARG A 206 -14.30 21.32 15.62
N LEU A 207 -13.86 20.58 14.59
CA LEU A 207 -14.80 19.75 13.82
C LEU A 207 -15.33 18.59 14.68
N PRO A 208 -16.58 18.16 14.54
CA PRO A 208 -17.11 17.03 15.30
C PRO A 208 -16.61 15.66 14.80
N HIS A 209 -16.34 15.55 13.50
CA HIS A 209 -15.92 14.32 12.82
C HIS A 209 -14.50 14.44 12.25
N PHE A 210 -13.86 13.30 11.95
CA PHE A 210 -12.61 13.30 11.19
C PHE A 210 -12.89 13.86 9.78
N PRO A 211 -12.19 14.94 9.36
CA PRO A 211 -12.36 15.49 8.01
C PRO A 211 -11.81 14.55 6.93
N GLY A 212 -10.93 13.64 7.33
CA GLY A 212 -10.11 12.80 6.49
C GLY A 212 -8.74 12.62 7.12
N PHE A 213 -7.92 11.83 6.45
CA PHE A 213 -6.57 11.48 6.87
C PHE A 213 -5.63 11.70 5.69
N SER A 214 -4.44 12.24 5.94
CA SER A 214 -3.41 12.31 4.91
C SER A 214 -2.95 10.92 4.51
N LEU A 215 -2.91 10.66 3.20
CA LEU A 215 -2.33 9.46 2.61
C LEU A 215 -0.84 9.70 2.36
N ASN A 216 0.00 8.75 2.80
CA ASN A 216 1.45 8.86 2.65
C ASN A 216 2.00 8.05 1.47
N HIS A 217 1.18 7.27 0.75
CA HIS A 217 1.55 6.41 -0.39
C HIS A 217 2.93 5.73 -0.27
N LEU A 218 3.22 5.23 0.93
CA LEU A 218 4.43 4.47 1.27
C LEU A 218 4.02 3.04 1.67
N PRO A 219 4.97 2.11 1.91
CA PRO A 219 4.63 0.78 2.42
C PRO A 219 3.74 0.87 3.66
N GLN A 220 2.61 0.17 3.62
CA GLN A 220 1.59 0.27 4.65
C GLN A 220 1.86 -0.75 5.75
N ILE A 221 1.78 -0.32 7.00
CA ILE A 221 2.16 -1.15 8.15
C ILE A 221 0.89 -1.59 8.87
N TYR A 222 0.67 -2.89 8.94
CA TYR A 222 -0.58 -3.44 9.40
C TYR A 222 -0.43 -4.43 10.56
N LEU A 223 -1.47 -4.44 11.39
CA LEU A 223 -1.74 -5.48 12.37
C LEU A 223 -2.86 -6.37 11.85
N LYS A 224 -2.67 -7.68 11.90
CA LYS A 224 -3.67 -8.68 11.49
C LYS A 224 -5.00 -8.50 12.22
N LYS A 225 -4.95 -8.24 13.54
CA LYS A 225 -6.14 -7.94 14.36
C LYS A 225 -7.01 -6.80 13.81
N THR A 226 -6.42 -5.83 13.10
CA THR A 226 -7.19 -4.72 12.53
C THR A 226 -8.12 -5.23 11.43
N TYR A 227 -7.69 -6.23 10.66
CA TYR A 227 -8.55 -6.86 9.65
C TYR A 227 -9.74 -7.55 10.29
N ASP A 228 -9.51 -8.31 11.37
CA ASP A 228 -10.59 -9.00 12.09
C ASP A 228 -11.60 -7.99 12.65
N GLU A 229 -11.14 -6.87 13.20
CA GLU A 229 -11.98 -5.78 13.68
C GLU A 229 -12.82 -5.15 12.55
N ILE A 230 -12.22 -4.81 11.41
CA ILE A 230 -12.97 -4.17 10.30
C ILE A 230 -13.92 -5.15 9.62
N TRP A 231 -13.60 -6.43 9.49
CA TRP A 231 -14.52 -7.42 8.92
C TRP A 231 -15.70 -7.69 9.86
N LYS A 232 -15.46 -7.63 11.18
CA LYS A 232 -16.54 -7.71 12.17
C LYS A 232 -17.45 -6.49 12.15
N CYS A 233 -16.91 -5.29 11.99
CA CYS A 233 -17.69 -4.04 12.04
C CYS A 233 -18.28 -3.63 10.69
N CYS A 234 -17.56 -3.82 9.59
CA CYS A 234 -17.88 -3.30 8.26
C CYS A 234 -18.04 -4.43 7.23
N GLY A 235 -18.37 -5.64 7.69
CA GLY A 235 -18.36 -6.84 6.84
C GLY A 235 -19.26 -6.74 5.60
N GLU A 236 -20.40 -6.06 5.71
CA GLU A 236 -21.32 -5.86 4.59
C GLU A 236 -20.72 -4.92 3.54
N GLU A 237 -20.12 -3.80 3.95
CA GLU A 237 -19.48 -2.85 3.04
C GLU A 237 -18.22 -3.43 2.40
N LEU A 238 -17.46 -4.23 3.14
CA LEU A 238 -16.30 -4.93 2.63
C LEU A 238 -16.69 -6.04 1.65
N ALA A 239 -17.74 -6.83 1.95
CA ALA A 239 -18.25 -7.85 1.04
C ALA A 239 -18.72 -7.24 -0.28
N ARG A 240 -19.50 -6.15 -0.23
CA ARG A 240 -19.92 -5.41 -1.44
C ARG A 240 -18.74 -4.91 -2.25
N THR A 241 -17.72 -4.36 -1.57
CA THR A 241 -16.49 -3.92 -2.23
C THR A 241 -15.74 -5.10 -2.86
N CYS A 242 -15.74 -6.27 -2.22
CA CYS A 242 -15.10 -7.46 -2.74
C CYS A 242 -15.83 -8.04 -3.96
N GLU A 243 -17.15 -7.87 -4.06
CA GLU A 243 -17.96 -8.29 -5.21
C GLU A 243 -17.72 -7.44 -6.47
N SER A 244 -17.25 -6.19 -6.30
CA SER A 244 -16.91 -5.28 -7.39
C SER A 244 -15.79 -5.85 -8.28
N LYS A 245 -16.09 -6.02 -9.57
CA LYS A 245 -15.12 -6.52 -10.57
C LYS A 245 -14.00 -5.51 -10.83
N PHE A 246 -14.33 -4.23 -10.80
CA PHE A 246 -13.43 -3.10 -10.93
C PHE A 246 -13.77 -2.10 -9.83
N ARG A 247 -12.82 -1.23 -9.47
CA ARG A 247 -13.09 -0.19 -8.47
C ARG A 247 -14.25 0.68 -8.92
N SER A 248 -15.18 0.94 -8.02
CA SER A 248 -16.39 1.74 -8.24
C SER A 248 -16.54 2.82 -7.17
N TYR A 249 -17.31 3.88 -7.46
CA TYR A 249 -17.52 5.00 -6.52
C TYR A 249 -18.11 4.59 -5.16
N GLY A 250 -18.83 3.45 -5.10
CA GLY A 250 -19.46 2.95 -3.87
C GLY A 250 -18.57 2.01 -3.06
N ASP A 251 -17.38 1.70 -3.56
CA ASP A 251 -16.45 0.80 -2.89
C ASP A 251 -15.76 1.49 -1.71
N VAL A 252 -15.24 0.69 -0.78
CA VAL A 252 -14.44 1.16 0.34
C VAL A 252 -12.97 0.94 0.01
N SER A 253 -12.14 1.99 0.12
CA SER A 253 -10.69 1.84 -0.08
C SER A 253 -10.05 1.05 1.07
N PRO A 254 -9.09 0.13 0.81
CA PRO A 254 -8.27 -0.53 1.83
C PRO A 254 -7.50 0.43 2.76
N THR A 255 -7.39 1.71 2.41
CA THR A 255 -6.93 2.77 3.32
C THR A 255 -7.73 2.81 4.63
N LEU A 256 -8.96 2.27 4.64
CA LEU A 256 -9.74 2.01 5.85
C LEU A 256 -8.93 1.28 6.93
N ILE A 257 -8.14 0.26 6.57
CA ILE A 257 -7.34 -0.52 7.54
C ILE A 257 -6.40 0.43 8.29
N ARG A 258 -5.69 1.29 7.58
CA ARG A 258 -4.80 2.29 8.19
C ARG A 258 -5.60 3.29 9.04
N TYR A 259 -6.69 3.84 8.50
CA TYR A 259 -7.48 4.84 9.22
C TYR A 259 -8.08 4.27 10.52
N TRP A 260 -8.47 2.99 10.51
CA TRP A 260 -8.93 2.27 11.68
C TRP A 260 -7.84 2.13 12.74
N GLN A 261 -6.58 1.83 12.36
CA GLN A 261 -5.46 1.82 13.31
C GLN A 261 -5.21 3.21 13.93
N LEU A 262 -5.32 4.28 13.14
CA LEU A 262 -5.16 5.64 13.64
C LEU A 262 -6.30 6.02 14.61
N ALA A 263 -7.54 5.71 14.24
CA ALA A 263 -8.72 6.04 15.04
C ALA A 263 -8.85 5.19 16.31
N SER A 264 -8.42 3.92 16.27
CA SER A 264 -8.33 3.06 17.46
C SER A 264 -7.15 3.41 18.37
N GLY A 265 -6.20 4.22 17.90
CA GLY A 265 -4.96 4.53 18.62
C GLY A 265 -3.92 3.42 18.58
N ASN A 266 -4.08 2.41 17.71
CA ASN A 266 -3.17 1.29 17.51
C ASN A 266 -1.97 1.67 16.61
N PHE A 267 -1.26 2.75 16.95
CA PHE A 267 -0.03 3.16 16.26
C PHE A 267 0.94 3.88 17.20
N THR A 268 2.21 3.95 16.80
CA THR A 268 3.26 4.76 17.41
C THR A 268 3.56 5.97 16.52
N PRO A 269 3.50 7.21 17.04
CA PRO A 269 3.82 8.41 16.26
C PRO A 269 5.25 8.36 15.71
N CYS A 270 5.39 8.43 14.39
CA CYS A 270 6.68 8.37 13.72
C CYS A 270 6.64 9.23 12.46
N ASN A 271 7.65 10.09 12.25
CA ASN A 271 7.75 10.86 11.01
C ASN A 271 8.14 9.93 9.85
N VAL A 272 7.17 9.35 9.15
CA VAL A 272 7.46 8.42 8.04
C VAL A 272 8.15 9.11 6.87
N TYR A 273 7.91 10.41 6.64
CA TYR A 273 8.59 11.18 5.59
C TYR A 273 10.07 11.47 5.89
N LYS A 274 10.52 11.21 7.13
CA LYS A 274 11.96 11.20 7.43
C LYS A 274 12.67 10.14 6.60
N TYR A 275 12.06 8.98 6.42
CA TYR A 275 12.64 7.81 5.75
C TYR A 275 12.04 7.53 4.38
N GLY A 276 10.78 7.92 4.16
CA GLY A 276 10.03 7.67 2.94
C GLY A 276 9.85 8.90 2.06
N LYS A 277 9.70 8.70 0.75
CA LYS A 277 9.25 9.73 -0.20
C LYS A 277 8.43 9.13 -1.34
N VAL A 278 7.42 9.87 -1.78
CA VAL A 278 6.59 9.51 -2.93
C VAL A 278 6.96 10.42 -4.10
N PHE A 279 7.10 9.83 -5.28
CA PHE A 279 7.30 10.53 -6.55
C PHE A 279 6.13 10.20 -7.46
N TYR A 280 5.43 11.22 -7.94
CA TYR A 280 4.39 11.10 -8.97
C TYR A 280 5.01 11.36 -10.34
N LEU A 281 5.49 10.32 -11.01
CA LEU A 281 6.43 10.41 -12.12
C LEU A 281 5.96 11.36 -13.24
N CYS A 282 6.77 12.38 -13.50
CA CYS A 282 6.57 13.38 -14.56
C CYS A 282 7.91 14.06 -14.92
N ASP A 283 7.93 14.87 -15.98
CA ASP A 283 9.15 15.55 -16.45
C ASP A 283 9.81 16.39 -15.34
N LYS A 284 9.00 16.95 -14.44
CA LYS A 284 9.47 17.82 -13.35
C LYS A 284 10.16 17.07 -12.21
N ASN A 285 9.88 15.79 -12.00
CA ASN A 285 10.39 15.05 -10.85
C ASN A 285 11.15 13.76 -11.17
N ILE A 286 11.20 13.32 -12.43
CA ILE A 286 11.97 12.16 -12.83
C ILE A 286 13.45 12.29 -12.42
N SER A 287 14.07 13.45 -12.67
CA SER A 287 15.48 13.70 -12.28
C SER A 287 15.70 13.65 -10.77
N GLU A 288 14.73 14.15 -10.00
CA GLU A 288 14.78 14.10 -8.52
C GLU A 288 14.63 12.66 -8.01
N SER A 289 13.79 11.84 -8.65
CA SER A 289 13.61 10.43 -8.28
C SER A 289 14.89 9.61 -8.54
N VAL A 290 15.52 9.80 -9.70
CA VAL A 290 16.82 9.18 -10.06
C VAL A 290 17.89 9.57 -9.05
N ASP A 291 18.06 10.87 -8.79
CA ASP A 291 19.03 11.39 -7.83
C ASP A 291 18.78 10.87 -6.40
N CYS A 292 17.52 10.69 -6.00
CA CYS A 292 17.16 10.09 -4.72
C CYS A 292 17.58 8.63 -4.62
N ILE A 293 17.46 7.86 -5.70
CA ILE A 293 17.86 6.44 -5.77
C ILE A 293 19.39 6.33 -5.76
N CYS A 294 20.07 6.98 -6.70
CA CYS A 294 21.53 6.91 -6.88
C CYS A 294 22.29 7.29 -5.61
N HIS A 295 21.81 8.31 -4.89
CA HIS A 295 22.44 8.80 -3.66
C HIS A 295 21.75 8.29 -2.38
N GLN A 296 20.80 7.36 -2.50
CA GLN A 296 20.07 6.76 -1.37
C GLN A 296 19.55 7.82 -0.36
N LYS A 297 19.00 8.94 -0.86
CA LYS A 297 18.56 10.09 -0.03
C LYS A 297 17.40 9.77 0.90
N LYS A 298 16.73 8.65 0.63
CA LYS A 298 15.62 8.07 1.40
C LYS A 298 15.87 6.57 1.55
N LYS A 299 15.09 5.93 2.43
CA LYS A 299 15.13 4.48 2.64
C LYS A 299 14.02 3.77 1.90
N LEU A 300 12.85 4.40 1.87
CA LEU A 300 11.64 3.91 1.21
C LEU A 300 11.22 4.91 0.15
N ILE A 301 10.87 4.44 -1.03
CA ILE A 301 10.29 5.28 -2.07
C ILE A 301 9.06 4.63 -2.68
N CYS A 302 8.16 5.45 -3.19
CA CYS A 302 7.09 5.03 -4.10
C CYS A 302 7.26 5.81 -5.40
N LEU A 303 7.31 5.10 -6.52
CA LEU A 303 7.45 5.63 -7.88
C LEU A 303 6.10 5.51 -8.58
N ASN A 304 5.15 6.34 -8.15
CA ASN A 304 3.78 6.27 -8.63
C ASN A 304 3.67 6.80 -10.05
N ASP A 305 2.97 6.05 -10.90
CA ASP A 305 2.94 6.26 -12.33
C ASP A 305 1.95 7.32 -12.81
N GLY A 306 1.19 7.95 -11.89
CA GLY A 306 0.29 9.08 -12.19
C GLY A 306 -0.73 8.81 -13.30
N ASP A 307 -1.55 9.81 -13.64
CA ASP A 307 -2.57 9.62 -14.70
C ASP A 307 -1.97 9.80 -16.11
N HIS A 308 -0.79 10.42 -16.26
CA HIS A 308 -0.20 10.77 -17.56
C HIS A 308 1.35 10.77 -17.56
N VAL A 309 1.98 9.58 -17.63
CA VAL A 309 3.41 9.47 -17.96
C VAL A 309 3.59 9.57 -19.48
N THR A 310 4.20 10.67 -19.93
CA THR A 310 4.42 11.01 -21.35
C THR A 310 5.62 10.29 -21.98
N HIS A 311 6.71 10.12 -21.23
CA HIS A 311 7.98 9.55 -21.68
C HIS A 311 8.28 8.23 -20.97
N PHE A 312 7.36 7.27 -21.03
CA PHE A 312 7.42 6.03 -20.25
C PHE A 312 8.73 5.26 -20.41
N ASP A 313 9.15 4.96 -21.64
CA ASP A 313 10.36 4.16 -21.90
C ASP A 313 11.63 4.89 -21.42
N GLU A 314 11.72 6.20 -21.63
CA GLU A 314 12.84 7.02 -21.14
C GLU A 314 12.91 7.00 -19.61
N TYR A 315 11.77 7.23 -18.93
CA TYR A 315 11.73 7.22 -17.47
C TYR A 315 12.11 5.86 -16.92
N LYS A 316 11.59 4.79 -17.52
CA LYS A 316 11.88 3.41 -17.15
C LYS A 316 13.38 3.12 -17.28
N GLU A 317 14.01 3.46 -18.41
CA GLU A 317 15.45 3.27 -18.61
C GLU A 317 16.28 4.03 -17.57
N ARG A 318 15.92 5.28 -17.29
CA ARG A 318 16.63 6.13 -16.31
C ARG A 318 16.51 5.58 -14.89
N LEU A 319 15.32 5.10 -14.50
CA LEU A 319 15.10 4.50 -13.19
C LEU A 319 15.83 3.17 -13.05
N ILE A 320 15.78 2.29 -14.05
CA ILE A 320 16.53 1.03 -14.07
C ILE A 320 18.02 1.29 -13.86
N LYS A 321 18.62 2.21 -14.66
CA LYS A 321 20.03 2.59 -14.49
C LYS A 321 20.34 3.12 -13.09
N ALA A 322 19.42 3.86 -12.48
CA ALA A 322 19.58 4.36 -11.11
C ALA A 322 19.60 3.22 -10.09
N PHE A 323 18.68 2.25 -10.22
CA PHE A 323 18.64 1.08 -9.36
C PHE A 323 19.84 0.16 -9.55
N GLU A 324 20.32 -0.02 -10.79
CA GLU A 324 21.52 -0.82 -11.07
C GLU A 324 22.77 -0.28 -10.36
N GLN A 325 22.86 1.03 -10.12
CA GLN A 325 23.99 1.59 -9.34
C GLN A 325 24.00 1.10 -7.90
N ILE A 326 22.84 0.95 -7.27
CA ILE A 326 22.74 0.55 -5.85
C ILE A 326 22.47 -0.95 -5.65
N LEU A 327 21.94 -1.63 -6.67
CA LEU A 327 21.54 -3.04 -6.67
C LEU A 327 21.96 -3.76 -7.99
N PRO A 328 23.26 -3.76 -8.35
CA PRO A 328 23.72 -4.28 -9.65
C PRO A 328 23.59 -5.79 -9.77
N ASN A 329 23.74 -6.51 -8.65
CA ASN A 329 23.80 -7.96 -8.63
C ASN A 329 22.42 -8.56 -8.37
N LYS A 330 22.20 -9.75 -8.94
CA LYS A 330 21.07 -10.60 -8.59
C LYS A 330 21.09 -10.95 -7.10
N CYS A 331 19.91 -11.10 -6.52
CA CYS A 331 19.70 -11.55 -5.14
C CYS A 331 19.25 -13.03 -5.07
N GLY A 332 19.14 -13.61 -3.87
CA GLY A 332 18.67 -14.98 -3.68
C GLY A 332 17.22 -15.24 -4.14
N PHE A 333 16.43 -14.18 -4.31
CA PHE A 333 15.09 -14.25 -4.91
C PHE A 333 15.12 -14.34 -6.44
N GLU A 334 16.29 -14.31 -7.07
CA GLU A 334 16.47 -14.44 -8.52
C GLU A 334 17.16 -15.77 -8.89
N LEU A 335 16.83 -16.30 -10.08
CA LEU A 335 17.43 -17.51 -10.67
C LEU A 335 18.83 -17.30 -11.23
#